data_AF-A0A1I3UUE2-F1
#
_entry.id   AF-A0A1I3UUE2-F1
#
_cell.length_a   1.000
_cell.length_b   1.000
_cell.length_c   1.000
_cell.angle_alpha   90.00
_cell.angle_beta   90.00
_cell.angle_gamma   90.00
#
_symmetry.space_group_name_H-M   'P 1'
#
loop_
_entity.id
_entity.type
_entity.pdbx_description
1 polymer ?
#
loop_
_entity_poly.entity_id
_entity_poly.type
_entity_poly.pdbx_seq_one_letter_code
_entity_poly.pdbx_strand_id
1 'polypeptide(L)'
;MQYVERASIVLLDHMDIEVTGKEAQRIYQEVQKDHFSYVRVNLNDRIVVIPRESIVYIVFEPNKKANELQKRIDQHWERVFQLTGIKDDEDGDWYVRDNITYLGYRKVSEDPKVADLLIELEHLQEQLEELMPQDEEEES
;
A
#
# COMPACT_ATOMS: atom_id res chain seq x y z
N MET A 1 -2.52 -2.20 5.58
CA MET A 1 -2.18 -2.80 4.26
C MET A 1 -0.75 -3.36 4.34
N GLN A 2 -0.42 -4.45 3.65
CA GLN A 2 0.95 -4.99 3.63
C GLN A 2 1.56 -4.84 2.23
N TYR A 3 2.79 -4.33 2.19
CA TYR A 3 3.60 -4.17 0.99
C TYR A 3 4.58 -5.33 0.83
N VAL A 4 4.72 -5.82 -0.39
CA VAL A 4 5.50 -6.99 -0.78
C VAL A 4 6.49 -6.59 -1.86
N GLU A 5 7.74 -7.01 -1.73
CA GLU A 5 8.81 -6.72 -2.68
C GLU A 5 8.97 -7.85 -3.71
N ARG A 6 8.77 -9.09 -3.27
CA ARG A 6 8.97 -10.29 -4.08
C ARG A 6 7.94 -11.36 -3.76
N ALA A 7 7.55 -12.13 -4.76
CA ALA A 7 6.82 -13.37 -4.59
C ALA A 7 7.52 -14.51 -5.33
N SER A 8 7.61 -15.67 -4.70
CA SER A 8 8.08 -16.93 -5.30
C SER A 8 6.89 -17.88 -5.37
N ILE A 9 6.56 -18.33 -6.57
CA ILE A 9 5.42 -19.20 -6.86
C ILE A 9 5.98 -20.58 -7.21
N VAL A 10 5.80 -21.53 -6.30
CA VAL A 10 6.31 -22.89 -6.45
C VAL A 10 5.24 -23.80 -7.02
N LEU A 11 5.56 -24.41 -8.16
CA LEU A 11 4.65 -25.28 -8.92
C LEU A 11 4.87 -26.77 -8.59
N LEU A 12 3.88 -27.60 -8.94
CA LEU A 12 3.91 -29.05 -8.70
C LEU A 12 5.07 -29.78 -9.39
N ASP A 13 5.58 -29.23 -10.50
CA ASP A 13 6.71 -29.76 -11.26
C ASP A 13 8.08 -29.28 -10.73
N HIS A 14 8.09 -28.67 -9.53
CA HIS A 14 9.27 -28.07 -8.89
C HIS A 14 9.85 -26.87 -9.63
N MET A 15 9.11 -26.26 -10.57
CA MET A 15 9.46 -24.95 -11.09
C MET A 15 9.15 -23.86 -10.06
N ASP A 16 10.01 -22.85 -10.00
CA ASP A 16 9.84 -21.65 -9.20
C ASP A 16 9.79 -20.44 -10.13
N ILE A 17 8.72 -19.64 -9.97
CA ILE A 17 8.54 -18.38 -10.69
C ILE A 17 8.71 -17.25 -9.68
N GLU A 18 9.84 -16.56 -9.78
CA GLU A 18 10.10 -15.34 -9.02
C GLU A 18 9.53 -14.12 -9.74
N VAL A 19 8.76 -13.31 -9.01
CA VAL A 19 8.26 -12.02 -9.45
C VAL A 19 8.61 -10.96 -8.42
N THR A 20 8.86 -9.74 -8.88
CA THR A 20 9.27 -8.62 -8.01
C THR A 20 8.44 -7.37 -8.27
N GLY A 21 8.50 -6.41 -7.35
CA GLY A 21 7.88 -5.10 -7.51
C GLY A 21 6.36 -5.18 -7.64
N LYS A 22 5.79 -4.46 -8.62
CA LYS A 22 4.34 -4.33 -8.80
C LYS A 22 3.64 -5.64 -8.97
N GLU A 23 4.26 -6.53 -9.74
CA GLU A 23 3.67 -7.81 -10.06
C GLU A 23 3.55 -8.67 -8.80
N ALA A 24 4.57 -8.65 -7.93
CA ALA A 24 4.50 -9.31 -6.63
C ALA A 24 3.38 -8.73 -5.74
N GLN A 25 3.27 -7.40 -5.68
CA GLN A 25 2.21 -6.71 -4.92
C GLN A 25 0.81 -7.04 -5.44
N ARG A 26 0.62 -7.04 -6.77
CA ARG A 26 -0.65 -7.38 -7.43
C ARG A 26 -1.06 -8.81 -7.11
N ILE A 27 -0.12 -9.76 -7.25
CA ILE A 27 -0.37 -11.18 -6.92
C ILE A 27 -0.73 -11.33 -5.45
N TYR A 28 -0.01 -10.65 -4.54
CA TYR A 28 -0.35 -10.64 -3.12
C TYR A 28 -1.80 -10.18 -2.88
N GLN A 29 -2.23 -9.08 -3.50
CA GLN A 29 -3.60 -8.57 -3.38
C GLN A 29 -4.65 -9.53 -3.99
N GLU A 30 -4.32 -10.21 -5.09
CA GLU A 30 -5.21 -11.16 -5.73
C GLU A 30 -5.44 -12.41 -4.88
N VAL A 31 -4.37 -12.97 -4.29
CA VAL A 31 -4.48 -14.21 -3.51
C VAL A 31 -5.10 -14.01 -2.13
N GLN A 32 -5.10 -12.77 -1.60
CA GLN A 32 -5.79 -12.43 -0.36
C GLN A 32 -7.31 -12.36 -0.53
N LYS A 33 -7.84 -12.39 -1.76
CA LYS A 33 -9.28 -12.54 -2.00
C LYS A 33 -9.65 -13.99 -1.72
N ASP A 34 -10.75 -14.23 -0.99
CA ASP A 34 -11.10 -15.53 -0.41
C ASP A 34 -11.07 -16.73 -1.40
N HIS A 35 -11.18 -16.50 -2.72
CA HIS A 35 -11.35 -17.55 -3.74
C HIS A 35 -10.60 -17.28 -5.06
N PHE A 36 -9.26 -17.16 -5.05
CA PHE A 36 -8.52 -17.05 -6.31
C PHE A 36 -8.41 -18.41 -7.02
N SER A 37 -8.70 -18.44 -8.33
CA SER A 37 -8.66 -19.66 -9.16
C SER A 37 -7.36 -19.82 -9.94
N TYR A 38 -6.65 -18.73 -10.21
CA TYR A 38 -5.39 -18.72 -10.93
C TYR A 38 -4.58 -17.49 -10.52
N VAL A 39 -3.28 -17.55 -10.80
CA VAL A 39 -2.37 -16.41 -10.73
C VAL A 39 -1.95 -16.07 -12.15
N ARG A 40 -2.14 -14.81 -12.54
CA ARG A 40 -1.57 -14.29 -13.78
C ARG A 40 -0.18 -13.77 -13.49
N VAL A 41 0.80 -14.02 -14.34
CA VAL A 41 2.16 -13.48 -14.23
C VAL A 41 2.62 -12.96 -15.58
N ASN A 42 3.12 -11.73 -15.62
CA ASN A 42 3.81 -11.19 -16.80
C ASN A 42 5.31 -11.53 -16.75
N LEU A 43 5.78 -12.35 -17.69
CA LEU A 43 7.18 -12.75 -17.83
C LEU A 43 7.65 -12.42 -19.25
N ASN A 44 8.61 -11.49 -19.41
CA ASN A 44 9.21 -11.14 -20.70
C ASN A 44 8.16 -10.88 -21.81
N ASP A 45 7.24 -9.95 -21.55
CA ASP A 45 6.12 -9.58 -22.44
C ASP A 45 5.15 -10.71 -22.77
N ARG A 46 5.14 -11.77 -21.95
CA ARG A 46 4.20 -12.88 -22.06
C ARG A 46 3.42 -13.04 -20.78
N ILE A 47 2.10 -13.14 -20.94
CA ILE A 47 1.20 -13.45 -19.85
C ILE A 47 1.15 -14.97 -19.68
N VAL A 48 1.59 -15.44 -18.51
CA VAL A 48 1.44 -16.83 -18.06
C VAL A 48 0.27 -16.89 -17.08
N VAL A 49 -0.63 -17.85 -17.26
CA VAL A 49 -1.73 -18.12 -16.34
C VAL A 49 -1.45 -19.42 -15.63
N ILE A 50 -1.29 -19.35 -14.31
CA ILE A 50 -0.95 -20.47 -13.45
C ILE A 50 -2.21 -20.86 -12.66
N PRO A 51 -2.83 -22.02 -12.94
CA PRO A 51 -3.99 -22.50 -12.19
C PRO A 51 -3.65 -22.74 -10.71
N ARG A 52 -4.59 -22.49 -9.81
CA ARG A 52 -4.41 -22.67 -8.35
C ARG A 52 -3.97 -24.09 -8.00
N GLU A 53 -4.51 -25.08 -8.69
CA GLU A 53 -4.23 -26.51 -8.52
C GLU A 53 -2.80 -26.90 -8.91
N SER A 54 -2.13 -26.08 -9.73
CA SER A 54 -0.72 -26.28 -10.10
C SER A 54 0.25 -25.67 -9.09
N ILE A 55 -0.24 -24.82 -8.17
CA ILE A 55 0.56 -24.10 -7.19
C ILE A 55 0.62 -24.89 -5.88
N VAL A 56 1.83 -25.26 -5.46
CA VAL A 56 2.08 -25.90 -4.16
C VAL A 56 1.97 -24.85 -3.05
N TYR A 57 2.74 -23.76 -3.16
CA TYR A 57 2.72 -22.64 -2.25
C TYR A 57 3.23 -21.36 -2.93
N ILE A 58 2.93 -20.22 -2.32
CA ILE A 58 3.45 -18.91 -2.72
C ILE A 58 4.11 -18.31 -1.49
N VAL A 59 5.37 -17.88 -1.63
CA VAL A 59 6.11 -17.17 -0.58
C VAL A 59 6.17 -15.70 -0.95
N PHE A 60 5.73 -14.83 -0.04
CA PHE A 60 5.81 -13.38 -0.20
C PHE A 60 6.88 -12.82 0.73
N GLU A 61 7.80 -12.05 0.16
CA GLU A 61 8.79 -11.31 0.93
C GLU A 61 8.33 -9.87 1.14
N PRO A 62 8.22 -9.42 2.41
CA PRO A 62 7.71 -8.09 2.70
C PRO A 62 8.70 -7.02 2.26
N ASN A 63 8.20 -5.94 1.66
CA ASN A 63 8.97 -4.72 1.49
C ASN A 63 9.10 -4.06 2.87
N LYS A 64 10.19 -4.33 3.58
CA LYS A 64 10.37 -3.88 4.98
C LYS A 64 10.24 -2.37 5.12
N LYS A 65 10.86 -1.60 4.22
CA LYS A 65 10.86 -0.14 4.24
C LYS A 65 9.45 0.43 4.03
N ALA A 66 8.73 -0.04 3.01
CA ALA A 66 7.36 0.41 2.74
C ALA A 66 6.41 0.06 3.90
N ASN A 67 6.55 -1.13 4.48
CA ASN A 67 5.74 -1.51 5.64
C ASN A 67 6.07 -0.69 6.91
N GLU A 68 7.33 -0.31 7.11
CA GLU A 68 7.73 0.57 8.21
C GLU A 68 7.16 1.99 8.04
N LEU A 69 7.18 2.53 6.81
CA LEU A 69 6.54 3.81 6.49
C LEU A 69 5.03 3.75 6.69
N GLN A 70 4.35 2.72 6.18
CA GLN A 70 2.92 2.53 6.39
C GLN A 70 2.57 2.49 7.88
N LYS A 71 3.36 1.78 8.68
CA LYS A 71 3.16 1.73 10.13
C LYS A 71 3.30 3.11 10.77
N ARG A 72 4.25 3.94 10.31
CA ARG A 72 4.39 5.32 10.79
C ARG A 72 3.20 6.18 10.38
N ILE A 73 2.72 6.05 9.14
CA ILE A 73 1.53 6.74 8.64
C ILE A 73 0.31 6.39 9.52
N ASP A 74 0.09 5.09 9.75
CA ASP A 74 -1.03 4.62 10.60
C ASP A 74 -0.94 5.20 12.02
N GLN A 75 0.27 5.28 12.60
CA GLN A 75 0.49 5.87 13.93
C GLN A 75 0.21 7.39 13.95
N HIS A 76 0.56 8.11 12.88
CA HIS A 76 0.28 9.54 12.79
C HIS A 76 -1.22 9.80 12.67
N TRP A 77 -1.93 9.03 11.83
CA TRP A 77 -3.38 9.10 11.73
C TRP A 77 -4.05 8.78 13.06
N GLU A 78 -3.65 7.71 13.74
CA GLU A 78 -4.15 7.39 15.08
C GLU A 78 -3.99 8.58 16.04
N ARG A 79 -2.84 9.27 15.96
CA ARG A 79 -2.58 10.44 16.80
C ARG A 79 -3.45 11.64 16.42
N VAL A 80 -3.65 11.90 15.13
CA VAL A 80 -4.56 12.95 14.64
C VAL A 80 -5.98 12.70 15.17
N PHE A 81 -6.48 11.46 15.06
CA PHE A 81 -7.81 11.09 15.56
C PHE A 81 -7.92 11.22 17.08
N GLN A 82 -6.88 10.81 17.83
CA GLN A 82 -6.85 11.00 19.28
C GLN A 82 -6.88 12.47 19.70
N LEU A 83 -6.16 13.35 19.00
CA LEU A 83 -6.08 14.78 19.33
C LEU A 83 -7.33 15.57 18.93
N THR A 84 -7.98 15.17 17.84
CA THR A 84 -9.15 15.87 17.29
C THR A 84 -10.47 15.28 17.79
N GLY A 85 -10.48 14.04 18.26
CA GLY A 85 -11.69 13.30 18.64
C GLY A 85 -12.56 12.87 17.45
N ILE A 86 -12.09 13.10 16.22
CA ILE A 86 -12.76 12.69 14.98
C ILE A 86 -12.42 11.22 14.72
N LYS A 87 -13.40 10.49 14.21
CA LYS A 87 -13.25 9.10 13.82
C LYS A 87 -12.84 8.99 12.35
N ASP A 88 -12.20 7.87 12.03
CA ASP A 88 -11.70 7.50 10.71
C ASP A 88 -12.81 7.34 9.64
N ASP A 89 -14.09 7.30 10.04
CA ASP A 89 -15.25 7.14 9.15
C ASP A 89 -15.86 8.47 8.67
N GLU A 90 -15.33 9.62 9.08
CA GLU A 90 -15.78 10.90 8.55
C GLU A 90 -15.12 11.20 7.19
N ASP A 91 -15.88 11.04 6.10
CA ASP A 91 -15.46 11.37 4.74
C ASP A 91 -15.14 12.86 4.59
N GLY A 92 -13.88 13.18 4.26
CA GLY A 92 -13.46 14.52 3.88
C GLY A 92 -11.95 14.67 3.75
N ASP A 93 -11.52 15.65 2.96
CA ASP A 93 -10.10 15.95 2.79
C ASP A 93 -9.56 16.70 4.01
N TRP A 94 -8.52 16.14 4.63
CA TRP A 94 -7.78 16.78 5.70
C TRP A 94 -6.73 17.72 5.12
N TYR A 95 -6.66 18.97 5.61
CA TYR A 95 -5.61 19.90 5.19
C TYR A 95 -5.29 20.93 6.27
N VAL A 96 -4.14 21.58 6.11
CA VAL A 96 -3.65 22.64 6.99
C VAL A 96 -3.68 23.96 6.23
N ARG A 97 -4.20 25.01 6.87
CA ARG A 97 -4.14 26.38 6.36
C ARG A 97 -3.86 27.33 7.52
N ASP A 98 -2.85 28.18 7.38
CA ASP A 98 -2.46 29.16 8.41
C ASP A 98 -2.25 28.51 9.80
N ASN A 99 -1.63 27.32 9.84
CA ASN A 99 -1.45 26.45 11.02
C ASN A 99 -2.74 25.97 11.70
N ILE A 100 -3.88 26.07 11.01
CA ILE A 100 -5.17 25.55 11.46
C ILE A 100 -5.49 24.29 10.65
N THR A 101 -5.91 23.23 11.34
CA THR A 101 -6.33 21.97 10.72
C THR A 101 -7.81 22.01 10.36
N TYR A 102 -8.13 21.56 9.14
CA TYR A 102 -9.47 21.46 8.60
C TYR A 102 -9.77 20.03 8.12
N LEU A 103 -11.04 19.67 8.16
CA LEU A 103 -11.62 18.50 7.50
C LEU A 103 -12.73 19.00 6.57
N GLY A 104 -12.51 18.91 5.25
CA GLY A 104 -13.33 19.61 4.27
C GLY A 104 -13.40 21.11 4.59
N TYR A 105 -14.59 21.67 4.73
CA TYR A 105 -14.74 23.09 5.08
C TYR A 105 -14.72 23.37 6.59
N ARG A 106 -14.71 22.31 7.42
CA ARG A 106 -14.84 22.44 8.88
C ARG A 106 -13.47 22.60 9.52
N LYS A 107 -13.30 23.66 10.30
CA LYS A 107 -12.15 23.80 11.20
C LYS A 107 -12.23 22.75 12.31
N VAL A 108 -11.15 21.99 12.47
CA VAL A 108 -11.07 20.87 13.42
C VAL A 108 -10.16 21.17 14.60
N SER A 109 -9.02 21.81 14.37
CA SER A 109 -8.04 22.09 15.44
C SER A 109 -7.22 23.34 15.15
N GLU A 110 -6.90 24.09 16.21
CA GLU A 110 -5.87 25.14 16.22
C GLU A 110 -4.57 24.68 16.90
N ASP A 111 -4.51 23.45 17.41
CA ASP A 111 -3.29 22.92 18.02
C ASP A 111 -2.24 22.71 16.93
N PRO A 112 -1.09 23.41 16.96
CA PRO A 112 -0.04 23.27 15.95
C PRO A 112 0.47 21.83 15.83
N LYS A 113 0.36 21.01 16.88
CA LYS A 113 0.76 19.60 16.81
C LYS A 113 -0.08 18.80 15.81
N VAL A 114 -1.35 19.13 15.65
CA VAL A 114 -2.20 18.45 14.66
C VAL A 114 -1.79 18.85 13.25
N ALA A 115 -1.45 20.13 13.05
CA ALA A 115 -0.92 20.62 11.78
C ALA A 115 0.42 19.96 11.44
N ASP A 116 1.35 19.89 12.39
CA ASP A 116 2.65 19.24 12.21
C ASP A 116 2.51 17.76 11.83
N LEU A 117 1.57 17.04 12.46
CA LEU A 117 1.29 15.63 12.13
C LEU A 117 0.78 15.45 10.70
N LEU A 118 -0.09 16.35 10.21
CA LEU A 118 -0.60 16.29 8.83
C LEU A 118 0.48 16.61 7.80
N ILE A 119 1.37 17.56 8.11
CA ILE A 119 2.52 17.86 7.24
C ILE A 119 3.48 16.66 7.19
N GLU A 120 3.77 16.02 8.34
CA GLU A 120 4.59 14.80 8.35
C GLU A 120 3.91 13.65 7.61
N LEU A 121 2.59 13.52 7.70
CA LEU A 121 1.82 12.53 6.92
C LEU A 121 2.00 12.71 5.41
N GLU A 122 1.92 13.94 4.89
CA GLU A 122 2.16 14.24 3.48
C GLU A 122 3.57 13.78 3.05
N HIS A 123 4.60 14.10 3.85
CA HIS A 123 5.98 13.68 3.55
C HIS A 123 6.18 12.16 3.62
N LEU A 124 5.51 11.49 4.56
CA LEU A 124 5.58 10.02 4.67
C LEU A 124 4.86 9.34 3.50
N GLN A 125 3.76 9.92 3.02
CA GLN A 125 3.04 9.45 1.83
C GLN A 125 3.90 9.58 0.59
N GLU A 126 4.55 10.74 0.36
CA GLU A 126 5.51 10.93 -0.73
C GLU A 126 6.63 9.87 -0.70
N GLN A 127 7.25 9.63 0.47
CA GLN A 127 8.29 8.60 0.61
C GLN A 127 7.77 7.18 0.33
N LEU A 128 6.52 6.89 0.69
CA LEU A 128 5.90 5.60 0.41
C LEU A 128 5.64 5.43 -1.09
N GLU A 129 5.18 6.49 -1.76
CA GLU A 129 4.98 6.51 -3.21
C GLU A 129 6.29 6.33 -3.98
N GLU A 130 7.42 6.86 -3.50
CA GLU A 130 8.74 6.62 -4.11
C GLU A 130 9.20 5.15 -4.01
N LEU A 131 8.80 4.43 -2.95
CA LEU A 131 9.11 3.01 -2.76
C LEU A 131 8.14 2.09 -3.49
N MET A 132 6.97 2.62 -3.84
CA MET A 132 6.03 1.95 -4.71
C MET A 132 6.56 2.08 -6.12
N PRO A 133 6.59 1.01 -6.92
CA PRO A 133 6.98 1.17 -8.30
C PRO A 133 5.94 2.10 -8.96
N GLN A 134 6.36 3.10 -9.72
CA GLN A 134 5.46 4.04 -10.40
C GLN A 134 4.81 3.36 -11.60
N ASP A 135 3.55 3.69 -11.92
CA ASP A 135 3.00 3.31 -13.22
C ASP A 135 3.85 4.09 -14.22
N GLU A 136 4.63 3.38 -15.03
CA GLU A 136 4.85 3.88 -16.37
C GLU A 136 3.46 3.86 -17.01
N GLU A 137 2.64 4.89 -16.72
CA GLU A 137 1.62 5.31 -17.65
C GLU A 137 2.41 5.64 -18.91
N GLU A 138 2.44 4.65 -19.82
CA GLU A 138 2.85 4.82 -21.19
C GLU A 138 2.19 6.10 -21.70
N GLU A 139 3.00 7.14 -21.89
CA GLU A 139 2.67 8.23 -22.81
C GLU A 139 2.25 7.57 -24.13
N SER A 140 0.94 7.49 -24.37
CA SER A 140 0.33 7.00 -25.61
C SER A 140 -0.55 8.09 -26.20
#